data_AF-R6XPK1-F1
#
_entry.id   AF-R6XPK1-F1
#
_cell.length_a   1.000
_cell.length_b   1.000
_cell.length_c   1.000
_cell.angle_alpha   90.00
_cell.angle_beta   90.00
_cell.angle_gamma   90.00
#
_symmetry.space_group_name_H-M   'P 1'
#
loop_
_entity.id
_entity.type
_entity.pdbx_description
1 polymer ?
#
loop_
_entity_poly.entity_id
_entity_poly.type
_entity_poly.pdbx_seq_one_letter_code
_entity_poly.pdbx_strand_id
1 'polypeptide(L)'
;MIRQCKGNLQYKLFGIMAVTLGLGDAFHLVPRAIALCTTGLEDYTVALGIGKLITSVTMTVFYILLYYVWWLRYQVEGKRNLTVIVYVLALVRVILCLFPQNEWTHADAPLSWGIYRNIPFALLGLLVILLFYKTQKREK
;
A
#
# COMPACT_ATOMS: atom_id res chain seq x y z
N MET A 1 13.55 5.74 15.14
CA MET A 1 13.78 4.58 14.24
C MET A 1 14.73 4.91 13.08
N ILE A 2 14.39 5.82 12.16
CA ILE A 2 15.23 6.11 10.98
C ILE A 2 16.59 6.72 11.34
N ARG A 3 16.65 7.69 12.27
CA ARG A 3 17.91 8.35 12.67
C ARG A 3 18.80 7.52 13.61
N GLN A 4 18.25 6.53 14.30
CA GLN A 4 18.95 5.74 15.32
C GLN A 4 19.27 4.31 14.86
N CYS A 5 19.26 4.04 13.55
CA CYS A 5 19.34 2.67 13.05
C CYS A 5 20.72 2.00 13.17
N LYS A 6 21.79 2.70 13.62
CA LYS A 6 23.15 2.15 13.89
C LYS A 6 23.65 1.14 12.81
N GLY A 7 23.34 1.39 11.54
CA GLY A 7 23.71 0.52 10.41
C GLY A 7 22.76 -0.66 10.11
N ASN A 8 21.74 -0.90 10.93
CA ASN A 8 20.75 -1.95 10.70
C ASN A 8 19.67 -1.49 9.71
N LEU A 9 19.75 -2.02 8.50
CA LEU A 9 18.88 -1.70 7.37
C LEU A 9 17.40 -2.06 7.63
N GLN A 10 17.09 -3.08 8.43
CA GLN A 10 15.71 -3.45 8.77
C GLN A 10 15.02 -2.35 9.57
N TYR A 11 15.68 -1.80 10.60
CA TYR A 11 15.10 -0.71 11.40
C TYR A 11 14.89 0.58 10.59
N LYS A 12 15.77 0.85 9.63
CA LYS A 12 15.60 1.96 8.68
C LYS A 12 14.38 1.74 7.79
N LEU A 13 14.22 0.54 7.21
CA LEU A 13 13.08 0.17 6.37
C LEU A 13 11.76 0.26 7.14
N PHE A 14 11.67 -0.28 8.35
CA PHE A 14 10.46 -0.15 9.18
C PHE A 14 10.09 1.32 9.47
N GLY A 15 11.08 2.17 9.72
CA GLY A 15 10.85 3.59 9.88
C GLY A 15 10.31 4.26 8.62
N ILE A 16 10.87 3.93 7.45
CA ILE A 16 10.38 4.45 6.15
C ILE A 16 8.96 3.96 5.88
N MET A 17 8.65 2.71 6.20
CA MET A 17 7.30 2.15 6.06
C MET A 17 6.28 2.89 6.92
N ALA A 18 6.61 3.18 8.18
CA ALA A 18 5.73 3.93 9.06
C ALA A 18 5.44 5.34 8.52
N VAL A 19 6.46 6.04 8.01
CA VAL A 19 6.30 7.36 7.39
C VAL A 19 5.48 7.27 6.10
N THR A 20 5.74 6.28 5.25
CA THR A 20 5.02 6.07 3.99
C THR A 20 3.53 5.83 4.23
N LEU A 21 3.21 4.98 5.21
CA LEU A 21 1.84 4.67 5.59
C LEU A 21 1.15 5.88 6.21
N GLY A 22 1.77 6.51 7.21
CA GLY A 22 1.20 7.67 7.90
C GLY A 22 0.97 8.88 6.98
N LEU A 23 1.92 9.18 6.11
CA LEU A 23 1.75 10.24 5.12
C LEU A 23 0.69 9.89 4.09
N GLY A 24 0.70 8.67 3.57
CA GLY A 24 -0.28 8.21 2.59
C GLY A 24 -1.72 8.27 3.10
N ASP A 25 -1.95 7.86 4.34
CA ASP A 25 -3.27 7.90 4.97
C ASP A 25 -3.73 9.33 5.30
N ALA A 26 -2.80 10.23 5.65
CA ALA A 26 -3.13 11.62 5.95
C ALA A 26 -3.86 12.32 4.78
N PHE A 27 -3.48 12.02 3.52
CA PHE A 27 -4.09 12.63 2.34
C PHE A 27 -5.58 12.35 2.17
N HIS A 28 -6.13 11.27 2.74
CA HIS A 28 -7.58 11.02 2.72
C HIS A 28 -8.24 11.19 4.08
N LEU A 29 -7.54 10.88 5.18
CA LEU A 29 -8.09 10.98 6.54
C LEU A 29 -8.22 12.42 7.01
N VAL A 30 -7.26 13.30 6.69
CA VAL A 30 -7.34 14.71 7.11
C VAL A 30 -8.52 15.42 6.41
N PRO A 31 -8.68 15.36 5.08
CA PRO A 31 -9.87 15.92 4.43
C PRO A 31 -11.16 15.28 4.94
N ARG A 32 -11.17 13.96 5.18
CA ARG A 32 -12.33 13.26 5.73
C ARG A 32 -12.72 13.77 7.12
N ALA A 33 -11.75 13.97 8.01
CA ALA A 33 -12.01 14.47 9.36
C ALA A 33 -12.58 15.89 9.31
N ILE A 34 -11.99 16.77 8.48
CA ILE A 34 -12.49 18.14 8.29
C ILE A 34 -13.90 18.12 7.71
N ALA A 35 -14.15 17.32 6.67
CA ALA A 35 -15.45 17.20 6.03
C ALA A 35 -16.55 16.78 7.02
N LEU A 36 -16.26 15.79 7.88
CA LEU A 36 -17.19 15.33 8.92
C LEU A 36 -17.45 16.37 10.02
N CYS A 37 -16.51 17.29 10.25
CA CYS A 37 -16.65 18.35 11.26
C CYS A 37 -17.13 19.69 10.69
N THR A 38 -17.36 19.81 9.37
CA THR A 38 -17.72 21.09 8.71
C THR A 38 -18.95 20.93 7.81
N THR A 39 -18.78 21.03 6.49
CA THR A 39 -19.88 21.15 5.51
C THR A 39 -20.34 19.82 4.92
N GLY A 40 -19.72 18.69 5.31
CA GLY A 40 -20.08 17.35 4.87
C GLY A 40 -19.11 16.77 3.83
N LEU A 41 -19.29 15.49 3.50
CA LEU A 41 -18.39 14.74 2.59
C LEU A 41 -18.54 15.16 1.12
N GLU A 42 -19.68 15.72 0.74
CA GLU A 42 -20.01 16.08 -0.65
C GLU A 42 -19.13 17.23 -1.17
N ASP A 43 -18.88 18.23 -0.33
CA ASP A 43 -18.03 19.38 -0.66
C ASP A 43 -16.53 19.02 -0.78
N TYR A 44 -16.14 17.87 -0.22
CA TYR A 44 -14.75 17.40 -0.20
C TYR A 44 -14.52 16.22 -1.17
N THR A 45 -15.49 15.88 -2.02
CA THR A 45 -15.43 14.76 -2.98
C THR A 45 -14.12 14.68 -3.76
N VAL A 46 -13.64 15.81 -4.29
CA VAL A 46 -12.36 15.90 -5.02
C VAL A 46 -11.17 15.57 -4.10
N ALA A 47 -11.10 16.19 -2.92
CA ALA A 47 -9.99 15.99 -1.98
C ALA A 47 -9.96 14.56 -1.43
N LEU A 48 -11.12 14.00 -1.07
CA LEU A 48 -11.28 12.60 -0.67
C LEU A 48 -10.91 11.65 -1.80
N GLY A 49 -11.27 11.98 -3.04
CA GLY A 49 -10.95 11.21 -4.24
C GLY A 49 -9.46 11.09 -4.50
N ILE A 50 -8.78 12.24 -4.60
CA ILE A 50 -7.33 12.32 -4.77
C ILE A 50 -6.62 11.65 -3.59
N GLY A 51 -7.10 11.89 -2.37
CA GLY A 51 -6.59 11.24 -1.17
C GLY A 51 -6.61 9.72 -1.28
N LYS A 52 -7.74 9.13 -1.67
CA LYS A 52 -7.86 7.67 -1.86
C LYS A 52 -6.92 7.13 -2.95
N LEU A 53 -6.70 7.88 -4.03
CA LEU A 53 -5.72 7.50 -5.07
C LEU A 53 -4.31 7.46 -4.48
N ILE A 54 -3.89 8.52 -3.79
CA ILE A 54 -2.58 8.59 -3.12
C ILE A 54 -2.43 7.44 -2.14
N THR A 55 -3.40 7.23 -1.26
CA THR A 55 -3.39 6.13 -0.28
C THR A 55 -3.30 4.76 -0.95
N SER A 56 -3.98 4.54 -2.09
CA SER A 56 -3.88 3.28 -2.83
C SER A 56 -2.46 3.02 -3.35
N VAL A 57 -1.79 4.06 -3.86
CA VAL A 57 -0.40 3.97 -4.34
C VAL A 57 0.56 3.76 -3.16
N THR A 58 0.45 4.54 -2.09
CA THR A 58 1.34 4.41 -0.92
C THR A 58 1.18 3.06 -0.23
N MET A 59 -0.04 2.51 -0.15
CA MET A 59 -0.27 1.15 0.34
C MET A 59 0.42 0.10 -0.54
N THR A 60 0.45 0.31 -1.86
CA THR A 60 1.19 -0.59 -2.77
C THR A 60 2.68 -0.54 -2.48
N VAL A 61 3.24 0.65 -2.34
CA VAL A 61 4.66 0.84 -1.97
C VAL A 61 4.97 0.21 -0.61
N PHE A 62 4.09 0.39 0.38
CA PHE A 62 4.23 -0.20 1.70
C PHE A 62 4.43 -1.72 1.64
N TYR A 63 3.61 -2.44 0.85
CA TYR A 63 3.77 -3.89 0.77
C TYR A 63 4.98 -4.32 -0.05
N ILE A 64 5.43 -3.54 -1.04
CA ILE A 64 6.73 -3.77 -1.70
C ILE A 64 7.85 -3.67 -0.65
N LEU A 65 7.83 -2.63 0.19
CA LEU A 65 8.80 -2.47 1.27
C LEU A 65 8.72 -3.62 2.28
N LEU A 66 7.52 -4.07 2.64
CA LEU A 66 7.31 -5.20 3.54
C LEU A 66 7.86 -6.51 2.94
N TYR A 67 7.71 -6.71 1.63
CA TYR A 67 8.35 -7.82 0.90
C TYR A 67 9.89 -7.73 0.96
N TYR A 68 10.45 -6.53 0.77
CA TYR A 68 11.89 -6.31 0.90
C TYR A 68 12.42 -6.58 2.31
N VAL A 69 11.67 -6.17 3.35
CA VAL A 69 12.02 -6.47 4.74
C VAL A 69 12.03 -7.98 4.97
N TRP A 70 11.03 -8.71 4.45
CA TRP A 70 11.01 -10.18 4.51
C TRP A 70 12.24 -10.77 3.83
N TRP A 71 12.55 -10.32 2.61
CA TRP A 71 13.69 -10.80 1.84
C TRP A 71 15.02 -10.59 2.58
N LEU A 72 15.23 -9.39 3.13
CA LEU A 72 16.43 -9.02 3.88
C LEU A 72 16.54 -9.78 5.22
N ARG A 73 15.41 -10.00 5.90
CA ARG A 73 15.38 -10.67 7.21
C ARG A 73 15.78 -12.14 7.13
N TYR A 74 15.39 -12.80 6.06
CA TYR A 74 15.54 -14.25 5.92
C TYR A 74 16.62 -14.65 4.90
N GLN A 75 17.38 -13.69 4.37
CA GLN A 75 18.45 -13.87 3.39
C GLN A 75 18.07 -14.87 2.27
N VAL A 76 16.85 -14.73 1.74
CA VAL A 76 16.29 -15.72 0.81
C VAL A 76 16.91 -15.51 -0.57
N GLU A 77 17.91 -16.32 -0.90
CA GLU A 77 18.52 -16.35 -2.22
C GLU A 77 17.70 -17.20 -3.21
N GLY A 78 17.71 -16.83 -4.50
CA GLY A 78 17.14 -17.66 -5.58
C GLY A 78 15.64 -17.52 -5.87
N LYS A 79 14.86 -16.69 -5.16
CA LYS A 79 13.41 -16.54 -5.41
C LYS A 79 13.04 -15.43 -6.41
N ARG A 80 13.69 -15.42 -7.58
CA ARG A 80 13.43 -14.42 -8.64
C ARG A 80 11.95 -14.37 -9.06
N ASN A 81 11.30 -15.52 -9.17
CA ASN A 81 9.89 -15.61 -9.58
C ASN A 81 8.95 -14.90 -8.60
N LEU A 82 9.22 -14.98 -7.30
CA LEU A 82 8.40 -14.35 -6.27
C LEU A 82 8.51 -12.82 -6.34
N THR A 83 9.74 -12.32 -6.51
CA THR A 83 10.00 -10.89 -6.72
C THR A 83 9.25 -10.39 -7.96
N VAL A 84 9.31 -11.13 -9.07
CA VAL A 84 8.57 -10.77 -10.29
C VAL A 84 7.06 -10.71 -10.03
N ILE A 85 6.48 -11.69 -9.34
CA ILE A 85 5.04 -11.69 -9.01
C ILE A 85 4.65 -10.45 -8.19
N VAL A 86 5.43 -10.10 -7.16
CA VAL A 86 5.17 -8.90 -6.34
C VAL A 86 5.16 -7.63 -7.19
N TYR A 87 6.17 -7.47 -8.05
CA TYR A 87 6.26 -6.30 -8.93
C TYR A 87 5.15 -6.26 -9.98
N VAL A 88 4.79 -7.39 -10.57
CA VAL A 88 3.69 -7.46 -11.54
C VAL A 88 2.37 -7.10 -10.87
N LEU A 89 2.06 -7.67 -9.68
CA LEU A 89 0.85 -7.33 -8.94
C LEU A 89 0.80 -5.84 -8.56
N ALA A 90 1.93 -5.28 -8.13
CA ALA A 90 2.03 -3.86 -7.83
C ALA A 90 1.84 -2.98 -9.06
N LEU A 91 2.48 -3.32 -10.19
CA LEU A 91 2.37 -2.59 -11.44
C LEU A 91 0.92 -2.63 -11.97
N VAL A 92 0.31 -3.81 -12.00
CA VAL A 92 -1.10 -3.99 -12.38
C VAL A 92 -1.99 -3.12 -11.51
N ARG A 93 -1.75 -3.08 -10.18
CA ARG A 93 -2.52 -2.21 -9.28
C ARG A 93 -2.35 -0.73 -9.61
N VAL A 94 -1.13 -0.27 -9.84
CA VAL A 94 -0.88 1.15 -10.16
C VAL A 94 -1.57 1.52 -11.47
N ILE A 95 -1.44 0.69 -12.51
CA ILE A 95 -2.14 0.89 -13.79
C ILE A 95 -3.66 0.92 -13.56
N LEU A 96 -4.20 -0.02 -12.80
CA LEU A 96 -5.61 -0.06 -12.45
C LEU A 96 -6.08 1.18 -11.70
N CYS A 97 -5.23 1.80 -10.88
CA CYS A 97 -5.57 3.05 -10.17
C CYS A 97 -5.53 4.28 -11.07
N LEU A 98 -4.72 4.28 -12.13
CA LEU A 98 -4.54 5.42 -13.04
C LEU A 98 -5.59 5.47 -14.16
N PHE A 99 -6.33 4.39 -14.40
CA PHE A 99 -7.41 4.39 -15.38
C PHE A 99 -8.48 5.45 -15.06
N PRO A 100 -8.89 6.29 -16.02
CA PRO A 100 -9.85 7.37 -15.77
C PRO A 100 -11.22 6.88 -15.28
N GLN A 101 -11.58 5.64 -15.61
CA GLN A 101 -12.84 4.99 -15.19
C GLN A 101 -12.95 4.77 -13.68
N ASN A 102 -11.88 4.98 -12.92
CA ASN A 102 -11.98 4.99 -11.45
C ASN A 102 -12.78 6.17 -10.93
N GLU A 103 -12.92 7.24 -11.74
CA GLU A 103 -13.70 8.45 -11.44
C GLU A 103 -13.47 8.94 -10.01
N TRP A 104 -12.20 9.02 -9.59
CA TRP A 104 -11.82 9.24 -8.19
C TRP A 104 -12.49 10.46 -7.57
N THR A 105 -12.71 11.52 -8.36
CA THR A 105 -13.27 12.81 -7.93
C THR A 105 -14.78 12.92 -8.12
N HIS A 106 -15.45 11.88 -8.63
CA HIS A 106 -16.89 11.87 -8.84
C HIS A 106 -17.61 11.28 -7.62
N ALA A 107 -18.77 11.81 -7.27
CA ALA A 107 -19.55 11.31 -6.13
C ALA A 107 -20.02 9.86 -6.36
N ASP A 108 -20.41 9.55 -7.60
CA ASP A 108 -20.94 8.24 -8.03
C ASP A 108 -19.89 7.35 -8.71
N ALA A 109 -18.67 7.30 -8.15
CA ALA A 109 -17.60 6.49 -8.73
C ALA A 109 -17.99 4.98 -8.80
N PRO A 110 -17.70 4.28 -9.91
CA PRO A 110 -18.17 2.92 -10.13
C PRO A 110 -17.53 1.91 -9.17
N LEU A 111 -18.38 1.13 -8.48
CA LEU A 111 -17.95 0.11 -7.51
C LEU A 111 -17.04 -0.96 -8.13
N SER A 112 -17.30 -1.34 -9.39
CA SER A 112 -16.56 -2.37 -10.13
C SER A 112 -15.06 -2.06 -10.21
N TRP A 113 -14.70 -0.81 -10.52
CA TRP A 113 -13.30 -0.35 -10.55
C TRP A 113 -12.66 -0.36 -9.17
N GLY A 114 -13.45 -0.07 -8.13
CA GLY A 114 -13.07 -0.29 -6.74
C GLY A 114 -12.67 -1.73 -6.45
N ILE A 115 -13.39 -2.70 -7.00
CA ILE A 115 -13.10 -4.13 -6.85
C ILE A 115 -11.83 -4.49 -7.64
N TYR A 116 -11.75 -4.10 -8.91
CA TYR A 116 -10.62 -4.44 -9.78
C TYR A 116 -9.27 -4.01 -9.21
N ARG A 117 -9.15 -2.77 -8.71
CA ARG A 117 -7.89 -2.28 -8.13
C ARG A 117 -7.53 -2.93 -6.79
N ASN A 118 -8.52 -3.50 -6.09
CA ASN A 118 -8.32 -4.14 -4.79
C ASN A 118 -8.01 -5.65 -4.88
N ILE A 119 -8.33 -6.33 -5.99
CA ILE A 119 -7.96 -7.73 -6.19
C ILE A 119 -6.42 -7.91 -6.16
N PRO A 120 -5.62 -7.19 -6.96
CA PRO A 120 -4.16 -7.31 -6.90
C PRO A 120 -3.59 -6.94 -5.54
N PHE A 121 -4.21 -5.97 -4.85
CA PHE A 121 -3.84 -5.59 -3.49
C PHE A 121 -4.02 -6.75 -2.50
N ALA A 122 -5.20 -7.36 -2.48
CA ALA A 122 -5.51 -8.47 -1.60
C ALA A 122 -4.59 -9.67 -1.87
N LEU A 123 -4.32 -9.98 -3.14
CA LEU A 123 -3.38 -11.03 -3.52
C LEU A 123 -1.97 -10.75 -3.03
N LEU A 124 -1.51 -9.51 -3.17
CA LEU A 124 -0.18 -9.09 -2.73
C LEU A 124 -0.07 -9.14 -1.20
N GLY A 125 -1.12 -8.72 -0.47
CA GLY A 125 -1.18 -8.85 0.98
C GLY A 125 -1.20 -10.29 1.46
N LEU A 126 -2.01 -11.14 0.85
CA LEU A 126 -2.06 -12.58 1.13
C LEU A 126 -0.72 -13.25 0.88
N LEU A 127 -0.06 -12.94 -0.23
CA LEU A 127 1.27 -13.45 -0.57
C LEU A 127 2.26 -13.14 0.55
N VAL A 128 2.33 -11.87 0.98
CA VAL A 128 3.24 -11.45 2.05
C VAL A 128 2.93 -12.18 3.37
N ILE A 129 1.67 -12.30 3.76
CA ILE A 129 1.26 -13.07 4.96
C ILE A 129 1.75 -14.53 4.87
N LEU A 130 1.52 -15.20 3.74
CA LEU A 130 1.94 -16.59 3.53
C LEU A 130 3.45 -16.75 3.58
N LEU A 131 4.21 -15.77 3.08
CA LEU A 131 5.67 -15.78 3.13
C LEU A 131 6.17 -15.70 4.58
N PHE A 132 5.67 -14.76 5.37
CA PHE A 132 6.03 -14.66 6.78
C PHE A 132 5.64 -15.92 7.57
N TYR A 133 4.43 -16.44 7.36
CA TYR A 133 3.96 -17.65 8.03
C TYR A 133 4.81 -18.88 7.71
N LYS A 134 5.10 -19.12 6.42
CA LYS A 134 5.93 -20.26 6.00
C LYS A 134 7.35 -20.17 6.52
N THR A 135 7.96 -18.98 6.55
CA THR A 135 9.32 -18.85 7.05
C THR A 135 9.39 -19.06 8.56
N GLN A 136 8.48 -18.48 9.33
CA GLN A 136 8.38 -18.71 10.78
C GLN A 136 8.17 -20.18 11.14
N LYS A 137 7.40 -20.93 10.34
CA LYS A 137 7.21 -22.37 10.54
C LYS A 137 8.45 -23.20 10.22
N ARG A 138 9.35 -22.74 9.34
CA ARG A 138 10.59 -23.44 8.98
C ARG A 138 11.73 -23.19 9.96
N GLU A 139 11.68 -22.08 10.69
CA GLU A 139 12.66 -21.74 11.74
C GLU A 139 12.31 -22.29 13.13
N LYS A 140 11.15 -22.97 13.25
CA LYS A 140 10.78 -23.77 14.42
C LYS A 140 11.03 -25.24 14.15
#